data_AF-A0A914X0B3-F1
#
_entry.id   AF-A0A914X0B3-F1
#
_cell.length_a   1.000
_cell.length_b   1.000
_cell.length_c   1.000
_cell.angle_alpha   90.00
_cell.angle_beta   90.00
_cell.angle_gamma   90.00
#
_symmetry.space_group_name_H-M   'P 1'
#
loop_
_entity.id
_entity.type
_entity.pdbx_description
1 polymer ?
#
loop_
_entity_poly.entity_id
_entity_poly.type
_entity_poly.pdbx_seq_one_letter_code
_entity_poly.pdbx_strand_id
1 'polypeptide(L)'
;MDELKQKAIKRHYANLVDCMNSLRVMDRLGHLLSLEEMDLIRKLQFTHQERTRELIAILLRKNEELRPFDCFIEALEDTDENHKTIAEAILKTYVCHLLVSSKCCKTFLTTAENMTMVLLSLRGAQERRFQMLEKLNTICKSLNSH
;
A
#
# COMPACT_ATOMS: atom_id res chain seq x y z
N MET A 1 -14.17 -11.16 1.99
CA MET A 1 -12.73 -10.92 2.25
C MET A 1 -12.23 -11.81 3.38
N ASP A 2 -11.03 -12.40 3.30
CA ASP A 2 -10.47 -13.23 4.39
C ASP A 2 -10.16 -12.43 5.69
N GLU A 3 -10.06 -13.13 6.82
CA GLU A 3 -9.91 -12.50 8.14
C GLU A 3 -8.58 -11.72 8.32
N LEU A 4 -7.48 -12.21 7.75
CA LEU A 4 -6.16 -11.57 7.88
C LEU A 4 -6.08 -10.29 7.07
N LYS A 5 -6.64 -10.30 5.85
CA LYS A 5 -6.81 -9.13 4.99
C LYS A 5 -7.70 -8.08 5.67
N GLN A 6 -8.84 -8.50 6.23
CA GLN A 6 -9.70 -7.59 7.00
C GLN A 6 -8.97 -6.98 8.21
N LYS A 7 -8.21 -7.78 8.97
CA LYS A 7 -7.41 -7.29 10.12
C LYS A 7 -6.37 -6.28 9.68
N ALA A 8 -5.71 -6.50 8.54
CA ALA A 8 -4.72 -5.56 8.00
C ALA A 8 -5.35 -4.20 7.65
N ILE A 9 -6.49 -4.18 6.96
CA ILE A 9 -7.21 -2.92 6.67
C ILE A 9 -7.67 -2.25 7.96
N LYS A 10 -8.29 -3.00 8.89
CA LYS A 10 -8.80 -2.47 10.15
C LYS A 10 -7.71 -1.88 11.04
N ARG A 11 -6.47 -2.41 10.98
CA ARG A 11 -5.31 -1.85 11.70
C ARG A 11 -4.98 -0.42 11.29
N HIS A 12 -5.24 -0.07 10.03
CA HIS A 12 -4.97 1.25 9.45
C HIS A 12 -6.22 2.10 9.25
N TYR A 13 -7.36 1.68 9.84
CA TYR A 13 -8.66 2.29 9.60
C TYR A 13 -8.71 3.78 9.92
N ALA A 14 -8.13 4.21 11.04
CA ALA A 14 -8.10 5.63 11.41
C ALA A 14 -7.37 6.49 10.36
N ASN A 15 -6.18 6.03 9.94
CA ASN A 15 -5.40 6.72 8.91
C ASN A 15 -6.12 6.77 7.57
N LEU A 16 -6.78 5.66 7.18
CA LEU A 16 -7.61 5.65 5.98
C LEU A 16 -8.73 6.69 6.06
N VAL A 17 -9.50 6.69 7.16
CA VAL A 17 -10.62 7.62 7.36
C VAL A 17 -10.18 9.08 7.28
N ASP A 18 -9.01 9.41 7.84
CA ASP A 18 -8.53 10.78 7.91
C ASP A 18 -7.89 11.26 6.59
N CYS A 19 -7.18 10.38 5.87
CA CYS A 19 -6.29 10.79 4.78
C CYS A 19 -6.72 10.32 3.38
N MET A 20 -7.54 9.26 3.28
CA MET A 20 -7.82 8.61 1.99
C MET A 20 -8.94 9.30 1.22
N ASN A 21 -8.62 9.83 0.03
CA ASN A 21 -9.60 10.39 -0.90
C ASN A 21 -10.46 9.28 -1.51
N SER A 22 -11.54 8.95 -0.82
CA SER A 22 -12.45 7.85 -1.18
C SER A 22 -13.08 7.99 -2.56
N LEU A 23 -13.30 9.19 -3.09
CA LEU A 23 -13.85 9.34 -4.44
C LEU A 23 -12.85 8.90 -5.51
N ARG A 24 -11.59 9.34 -5.40
CA ARG A 24 -10.55 8.96 -6.37
C ARG A 24 -10.27 7.46 -6.33
N VAL A 25 -10.21 6.89 -5.12
CA VAL A 25 -10.03 5.44 -4.93
C VAL A 25 -11.25 4.67 -5.47
N MET A 26 -12.47 5.14 -5.19
CA MET A 26 -13.71 4.53 -5.69
C MET A 26 -13.78 4.51 -7.22
N ASP A 27 -13.35 5.58 -7.90
CA ASP A 27 -13.36 5.63 -9.37
C ASP A 27 -12.45 4.54 -9.99
N ARG A 28 -11.35 4.18 -9.31
CA ARG A 28 -10.48 3.05 -9.71
C ARG A 28 -11.12 1.68 -9.43
N LEU A 29 -12.00 1.61 -8.43
CA LEU A 29 -12.72 0.41 -8.02
C LEU A 29 -14.05 0.20 -8.76
N GLY A 30 -14.34 0.98 -9.82
CA GLY A 30 -15.63 0.92 -10.52
C GLY A 30 -16.01 -0.44 -11.08
N HIS A 31 -15.04 -1.33 -11.34
CA HIS A 31 -15.30 -2.72 -11.77
C HIS A 31 -15.71 -3.66 -10.63
N LEU A 32 -15.42 -3.28 -9.38
CA LEU A 32 -15.70 -4.06 -8.16
C LEU A 32 -17.00 -3.62 -7.47
N LEU A 33 -17.37 -2.34 -7.63
CA LEU A 33 -18.51 -1.71 -6.99
C LEU A 33 -19.72 -1.68 -7.93
N SER A 34 -20.92 -1.89 -7.38
CA SER A 34 -22.16 -1.68 -8.13
C SER A 34 -22.44 -0.18 -8.30
N LEU A 35 -23.28 0.17 -9.28
CA LEU A 35 -23.75 1.55 -9.46
C LEU A 35 -24.45 2.06 -8.19
N GLU A 36 -25.25 1.22 -7.53
CA GLU A 36 -25.94 1.57 -6.29
C GLU A 36 -24.98 1.88 -5.14
N GLU A 37 -23.92 1.08 -4.98
CA GLU A 37 -22.88 1.29 -3.97
C GLU A 37 -22.11 2.60 -4.21
N MET A 38 -21.72 2.85 -5.47
CA MET A 38 -21.02 4.10 -5.83
C MET A 38 -21.92 5.33 -5.62
N ASP A 39 -23.19 5.24 -5.98
CA ASP A 39 -24.15 6.32 -5.78
C ASP A 39 -24.42 6.58 -4.30
N LEU A 40 -24.48 5.54 -3.47
CA LEU A 40 -24.59 5.69 -2.02
C LEU A 40 -23.42 6.50 -1.47
N ILE A 41 -22.18 6.15 -1.84
CA ILE A 41 -20.98 6.86 -1.40
C ILE A 41 -20.99 8.32 -1.88
N ARG A 42 -21.35 8.56 -3.15
CA ARG A 42 -21.42 9.93 -3.73
C ARG A 42 -22.46 10.79 -3.03
N LYS A 43 -23.58 10.21 -2.60
CA LYS A 43 -24.68 10.90 -1.91
C LYS A 43 -24.39 11.26 -0.45
N LEU A 44 -23.35 10.70 0.16
CA LEU A 44 -22.91 11.14 1.50
C LEU A 44 -22.33 12.56 1.39
N GLN A 45 -23.13 13.57 1.71
CA GLN A 45 -22.83 14.98 1.46
C GLN A 45 -21.93 15.63 2.50
N PHE A 46 -21.82 15.07 3.72
CA PHE A 46 -21.41 15.86 4.87
C PHE A 46 -19.93 15.73 5.28
N THR A 47 -19.30 14.56 5.13
CA THR A 47 -17.85 14.45 5.38
C THR A 47 -17.12 13.47 4.46
N HIS A 48 -15.90 13.84 4.09
CA HIS A 48 -14.92 12.94 3.48
C HIS A 48 -14.78 11.62 4.26
N GLN A 49 -14.75 11.74 5.59
CA GLN A 49 -14.61 10.62 6.51
C GLN A 49 -15.77 9.62 6.38
N GLU A 50 -17.03 10.07 6.29
CA GLU A 50 -18.18 9.18 6.09
C GLU A 50 -18.08 8.38 4.79
N ARG A 51 -17.70 9.04 3.68
CA ARG A 51 -17.49 8.34 2.40
C ARG A 51 -16.43 7.26 2.51
N THR A 52 -15.33 7.57 3.19
CA THR A 52 -14.25 6.61 3.40
C THR A 52 -14.67 5.44 4.29
N ARG A 53 -15.39 5.71 5.39
CA ARG A 53 -15.94 4.66 6.25
C ARG A 53 -16.88 3.74 5.47
N GLU A 54 -17.75 4.30 4.64
CA GLU A 54 -18.71 3.53 3.83
C GLU A 54 -18.00 2.71 2.76
N LEU A 55 -17.05 3.29 2.03
CA LEU A 55 -16.26 2.56 1.02
C LEU A 55 -15.52 1.36 1.66
N ILE A 56 -14.87 1.56 2.80
CA ILE A 56 -14.19 0.48 3.52
C ILE A 56 -15.21 -0.57 3.98
N ALA A 57 -16.35 -0.16 4.50
CA ALA A 57 -17.39 -1.08 4.96
C ALA A 57 -17.94 -1.96 3.82
N ILE A 58 -18.11 -1.39 2.62
CA ILE A 58 -18.51 -2.12 1.41
C ILE A 58 -17.42 -3.11 1.02
N LEU A 59 -16.16 -2.66 0.92
CA LEU A 59 -15.02 -3.51 0.54
C LEU A 59 -14.84 -4.72 1.46
N LEU A 60 -14.99 -4.53 2.78
CA LEU A 60 -14.86 -5.62 3.75
C LEU A 60 -15.96 -6.69 3.60
N ARG A 61 -17.12 -6.33 3.04
CA ARG A 61 -18.25 -7.26 2.79
C ARG A 61 -18.19 -7.93 1.42
N LYS A 62 -17.30 -7.51 0.52
CA LYS A 62 -17.19 -8.09 -0.82
C LYS A 62 -16.73 -9.56 -0.78
N ASN A 63 -17.24 -10.34 -1.73
CA ASN A 63 -16.85 -11.73 -1.94
C ASN A 63 -15.33 -11.79 -2.21
N GLU A 64 -14.63 -12.71 -1.54
CA GLU A 64 -13.18 -12.90 -1.71
C GLU A 64 -12.81 -13.31 -3.14
N GLU A 65 -13.70 -13.99 -3.86
CA GLU A 65 -13.49 -14.39 -5.26
C GLU A 65 -13.29 -13.19 -6.20
N LEU A 66 -13.84 -12.03 -5.85
CA LEU A 66 -13.66 -10.78 -6.57
C LEU A 66 -12.34 -10.07 -6.21
N ARG A 67 -11.52 -10.67 -5.35
CA ARG A 67 -10.24 -10.15 -4.87
C ARG A 67 -10.28 -8.69 -4.40
N PRO A 68 -11.25 -8.31 -3.54
CA PRO A 68 -11.49 -6.92 -3.16
C PRO A 68 -10.30 -6.27 -2.44
N PHE A 69 -9.48 -7.07 -1.76
CA PHE A 69 -8.27 -6.56 -1.11
C PHE A 69 -7.22 -6.16 -2.14
N ASP A 70 -6.93 -7.03 -3.10
CA ASP A 70 -5.89 -6.80 -4.11
C ASP A 70 -6.27 -5.58 -4.96
N CYS A 71 -7.53 -5.51 -5.43
CA CYS A 71 -8.05 -4.35 -6.14
C CYS A 71 -7.99 -3.06 -5.31
N PHE A 72 -8.23 -3.14 -3.98
CA PHE A 72 -8.12 -1.97 -3.10
C PHE A 72 -6.68 -1.49 -2.94
N ILE A 73 -5.73 -2.40 -2.79
CA ILE A 73 -4.30 -2.07 -2.74
C ILE A 73 -3.86 -1.42 -4.06
N GLU A 74 -4.18 -2.03 -5.20
CA GLU A 74 -3.87 -1.47 -6.53
C GLU A 74 -4.50 -0.07 -6.70
N ALA A 75 -5.76 0.11 -6.31
CA ALA A 75 -6.42 1.41 -6.38
C ALA A 75 -5.74 2.49 -5.53
N LEU A 76 -5.22 2.13 -4.34
CA LEU A 76 -4.45 3.04 -3.50
C LEU A 76 -3.11 3.39 -4.15
N GLU A 77 -2.39 2.41 -4.69
CA GLU A 77 -1.11 2.61 -5.37
C GLU A 77 -1.23 3.52 -6.60
N ASP A 78 -2.35 3.41 -7.34
CA ASP A 78 -2.64 4.17 -8.57
C ASP A 78 -3.28 5.56 -8.32
N THR A 79 -3.47 5.95 -7.05
CA THR A 79 -4.10 7.24 -6.70
C THR A 79 -3.08 8.37 -6.58
N ASP A 80 -2.13 8.26 -5.65
CA ASP A 80 -0.96 9.15 -5.48
C ASP A 80 0.00 8.58 -4.43
N GLU A 81 1.16 9.23 -4.22
CA GLU A 81 2.20 8.77 -3.29
C GLU A 81 1.73 8.65 -1.84
N ASN A 82 0.80 9.49 -1.37
CA ASN A 82 0.27 9.36 -0.02
C ASN A 82 -0.53 8.07 0.12
N HIS A 83 -1.39 7.76 -0.86
CA HIS A 83 -2.19 6.54 -0.85
C HIS A 83 -1.31 5.28 -1.02
N LYS A 84 -0.25 5.38 -1.82
CA LYS A 84 0.75 4.32 -1.98
C LYS A 84 1.44 3.95 -0.67
N THR A 85 1.87 4.94 0.12
CA THR A 85 2.46 4.65 1.45
C THR A 85 1.48 3.96 2.40
N ILE A 86 0.18 4.28 2.31
CA ILE A 86 -0.87 3.57 3.07
C ILE A 86 -1.02 2.13 2.57
N ALA A 87 -1.01 1.90 1.26
CA ALA A 87 -1.08 0.57 0.66
C ALA A 87 0.09 -0.32 1.13
N GLU A 88 1.32 0.19 1.08
CA GLU A 88 2.52 -0.49 1.57
C GLU A 88 2.41 -0.87 3.06
N ALA A 89 1.86 0.03 3.90
CA ALA A 89 1.67 -0.23 5.32
C ALA A 89 0.63 -1.34 5.60
N ILE A 90 -0.47 -1.36 4.83
CA ILE A 90 -1.49 -2.40 4.90
C ILE A 90 -0.90 -3.75 4.46
N LEU A 91 -0.21 -3.80 3.32
CA LEU A 91 0.45 -5.00 2.82
C LEU A 91 1.46 -5.56 3.82
N LYS A 92 2.31 -4.70 4.40
CA LYS A 92 3.27 -5.10 5.43
C LYS A 92 2.56 -5.74 6.62
N THR A 93 1.44 -5.16 7.05
CA THR A 93 0.66 -5.69 8.17
C THR A 93 0.03 -7.05 7.84
N TYR A 94 -0.49 -7.20 6.62
CA TYR A 94 -1.03 -8.47 6.13
C TYR A 94 0.05 -9.57 6.11
N VAL A 95 1.24 -9.25 5.58
CA VAL A 95 2.39 -10.18 5.58
C VAL A 95 2.79 -10.56 7.00
N CYS A 96 2.86 -9.60 7.93
CA CYS A 96 3.13 -9.90 9.34
C CYS A 96 2.08 -10.86 9.93
N HIS A 97 0.78 -10.63 9.65
CA HIS A 97 -0.27 -11.54 10.10
C HIS A 97 -0.13 -12.95 9.50
N LEU A 98 0.16 -13.06 8.20
CA LEU A 98 0.41 -14.35 7.54
C LEU A 98 1.57 -15.09 8.19
N LEU A 99 2.70 -14.41 8.39
CA LEU A 99 3.88 -14.99 9.02
C LEU A 99 3.56 -15.49 10.44
N VAL A 100 2.89 -14.68 11.27
CA VAL A 100 2.55 -15.04 12.67
C VAL A 100 1.53 -16.19 12.73
N SER A 101 0.59 -16.24 11.79
CA SER A 101 -0.42 -17.30 11.72
C SER A 101 0.17 -18.65 11.28
N SER A 102 1.28 -18.63 10.55
CA SER A 102 2.08 -19.80 10.26
C SER A 102 2.83 -20.25 11.53
N LYS A 103 2.62 -21.50 11.96
CA LYS A 103 3.23 -22.11 13.16
C LYS A 103 4.78 -22.10 13.19
N CYS A 104 5.47 -21.55 12.19
CA CYS A 104 6.93 -21.42 12.11
C CYS A 104 7.51 -20.09 12.64
N CYS A 105 6.71 -19.18 13.20
CA CYS A 105 7.09 -17.76 13.24
C CYS A 105 8.11 -17.29 14.30
N LYS A 106 8.55 -18.11 15.26
CA LYS A 106 9.54 -17.61 16.26
C LYS A 106 10.93 -17.39 15.66
N THR A 107 11.28 -18.07 14.58
CA THR A 107 12.60 -17.95 13.91
C THR A 107 12.56 -17.06 12.67
N PHE A 108 11.39 -16.90 12.03
CA PHE A 108 11.26 -16.19 10.76
C PHE A 108 11.11 -14.66 10.90
N LEU A 109 10.51 -14.17 12.00
CA LEU A 109 10.32 -12.72 12.22
C LEU A 109 11.66 -11.99 12.38
N THR A 110 12.61 -12.56 13.11
CA THR A 110 13.97 -12.03 13.21
C THR A 110 14.71 -12.09 11.87
N THR A 111 14.50 -13.13 11.05
CA THR A 111 15.10 -13.20 9.72
C THR A 111 14.48 -12.20 8.75
N ALA A 112 13.17 -11.98 8.77
CA ALA A 112 12.48 -11.03 7.88
C ALA A 112 12.78 -9.57 8.23
N GLU A 113 12.87 -9.22 9.52
CA GLU A 113 13.32 -7.91 9.96
C GLU A 113 14.78 -7.66 9.58
N ASN A 114 15.65 -8.67 9.73
CA ASN A 114 17.03 -8.61 9.27
C ASN A 114 17.13 -8.50 7.74
N MET A 115 16.31 -9.23 6.98
CA MET A 115 16.29 -9.16 5.52
C MET A 115 15.77 -7.80 5.03
N THR A 116 14.79 -7.20 5.72
CA THR A 116 14.31 -5.86 5.39
C THR A 116 15.39 -4.81 5.66
N MET A 117 16.11 -4.92 6.79
CA MET A 117 17.25 -4.06 7.11
C MET A 117 18.41 -4.25 6.12
N VAL A 118 18.68 -5.49 5.68
CA VAL A 118 19.69 -5.80 4.67
C VAL A 118 19.29 -5.26 3.30
N LEU A 119 18.03 -5.39 2.88
CA LEU A 119 17.53 -4.85 1.62
C LEU A 119 17.54 -3.31 1.61
N LEU A 120 17.18 -2.67 2.71
CA LEU A 120 17.29 -1.20 2.86
C LEU A 120 18.76 -0.74 2.84
N SER A 121 19.67 -1.50 3.47
CA SER A 121 21.11 -1.22 3.45
C SER A 121 21.73 -1.43 2.07
N LEU A 122 21.28 -2.47 1.34
CA LEU A 122 21.70 -2.75 -0.04
C LEU A 122 21.17 -1.70 -1.02
N ARG A 123 19.94 -1.21 -0.84
CA ARG A 123 19.37 -0.11 -1.64
C ARG A 123 20.17 1.18 -1.44
N GLY A 124 20.46 1.54 -0.19
CA GLY A 124 21.32 2.69 0.12
C GLY A 124 22.79 2.50 -0.31
N ALA A 125 23.27 1.26 -0.46
CA ALA A 125 24.58 0.98 -1.04
C ALA A 125 24.58 1.07 -2.57
N GLN A 126 23.50 0.67 -3.25
CA GLN A 126 23.33 0.82 -4.69
C GLN A 126 23.20 2.30 -5.09
N GLU A 127 22.43 3.11 -4.36
CA GLU A 127 22.34 4.56 -4.59
C GLU A 127 23.69 5.27 -4.45
N ARG A 128 24.47 4.91 -3.41
CA ARG A 128 25.83 5.45 -3.23
C ARG A 128 26.76 5.03 -4.37
N ARG A 129 26.64 3.80 -4.88
CA ARG A 129 27.42 3.31 -6.01
C ARG A 129 27.03 4.01 -7.31
N PHE A 130 25.75 4.29 -7.53
CA PHE A 130 25.26 5.05 -8.67
C PHE A 130 25.77 6.50 -8.64
N GLN A 131 25.68 7.18 -7.49
CA GLN A 131 26.24 8.53 -7.30
C GLN A 131 27.76 8.57 -7.50
N MET A 132 28.48 7.54 -7.09
CA MET A 132 29.93 7.44 -7.30
C MET A 132 30.28 7.25 -8.78
N LEU A 133 29.48 6.45 -9.51
CA LEU A 133 29.62 6.27 -10.96
C LEU A 133 29.28 7.55 -11.73
N GLU A 134 28.27 8.31 -11.32
CA GLU A 134 27.96 9.62 -11.91
C GLU A 134 29.09 10.64 -11.68
N LYS A 135 29.66 10.65 -10.46
CA LYS A 135 30.83 11.49 -10.15
C LYS A 135 32.04 11.09 -10.98
N LEU A 136 32.32 9.79 -11.13
CA LEU A 136 33.39 9.28 -11.98
C LEU A 136 33.16 9.66 -13.45
N ASN A 137 31.94 9.50 -13.97
CA ASN A 137 31.59 9.89 -15.34
C ASN A 137 31.77 11.40 -15.56
N THR A 138 31.44 12.23 -14.56
CA THR A 138 31.66 13.68 -14.61
C THR A 138 33.15 14.03 -14.68
N ILE A 139 33.97 13.37 -13.87
CA ILE A 139 35.44 13.54 -13.88
C ILE A 139 36.03 13.08 -15.22
N CYS A 140 35.59 11.93 -15.77
CA CYS A 140 36.03 11.44 -17.07
C CYS A 140 35.67 12.41 -18.20
N LYS A 141 34.48 13.02 -18.17
CA LYS A 141 34.08 14.04 -19.14
C LYS A 141 34.93 15.30 -19.05
N SER A 142 35.26 15.77 -17.83
CA SER A 142 36.14 16.94 -17.67
C SER A 142 37.57 16.69 -18.12
N LEU A 143 38.08 15.46 -17.99
CA LEU A 143 39.42 15.09 -18.45
C LEU A 143 39.53 14.95 -19.97
N ASN A 144 38.45 14.59 -20.65
CA ASN A 144 38.41 14.48 -22.12
C ASN A 144 38.05 15.80 -22.84
N SER A 145 37.96 16.91 -22.10
CA SER A 145 37.62 18.26 -22.62
C SER A 145 38.84 19.19 -22.75
N HIS A 146 40.06 18.65 -22.61
CA HIS A 146 41.35 19.32 -22.82
C HIS A 146 42.16 18.55 -23.87
#